data_AF-A0A376YCP2-F1
#
_entry.id   AF-A0A376YCP2-F1
#
_cell.length_a   1.000
_cell.length_b   1.000
_cell.length_c   1.000
_cell.angle_alpha   90.00
_cell.angle_beta   90.00
_cell.angle_gamma   90.00
#
_symmetry.space_group_name_H-M   'P 1'
#
loop_
_entity.id
_entity.type
_entity.pdbx_description
1 polymer ?
#
loop_
_entity_poly.entity_id
_entity_poly.type
_entity_poly.pdbx_seq_one_letter_code
_entity_poly.pdbx_strand_id
1 'polypeptide(L)' 'MKNNCIGCTKCIQACPVDAIVGATRAMHTVMSDLCTGCNLCVDPCPTHCISLQPVAETPDSWKWDLNTIPVRIIPVEHHA' A
#
# COMPACT_ATOMS: atom_id res chain seq x y z
N MET A 1 -7.08 -6.30 -9.20
CA MET A 1 -8.48 -5.90 -9.45
C MET A 1 -9.18 -7.08 -10.12
N LYS A 2 -10.37 -7.49 -9.65
CA LYS A 2 -11.13 -8.64 -10.22
C LYS A 2 -12.09 -8.18 -11.33
N ASN A 3 -12.53 -9.10 -12.20
CA ASN A 3 -13.41 -8.85 -13.36
C ASN A 3 -14.82 -8.29 -13.05
N ASN A 4 -15.18 -8.09 -11.78
CA ASN A 4 -16.49 -7.56 -11.37
C ASN A 4 -16.50 -6.02 -11.21
N CYS A 5 -15.60 -5.32 -11.92
CA CYS A 5 -15.59 -3.86 -11.90
C CYS A 5 -16.67 -3.32 -12.87
N ILE A 6 -17.53 -2.45 -12.37
CA ILE A 6 -18.61 -1.81 -13.15
C ILE A 6 -18.28 -0.38 -13.63
N GLY A 7 -17.07 0.12 -13.35
CA GLY A 7 -16.68 1.48 -13.75
C GLY A 7 -17.47 2.60 -13.05
N CYS A 8 -17.74 2.45 -11.74
CA CYS A 8 -18.52 3.41 -10.94
C CYS A 8 -17.75 4.66 -10.45
N THR A 9 -16.47 4.78 -10.80
CA THR A 9 -15.51 5.86 -10.44
C THR A 9 -15.30 6.21 -8.96
N LYS A 10 -16.04 5.61 -8.02
CA LYS A 10 -15.91 5.87 -6.56
C LYS A 10 -14.51 5.62 -6.00
N CYS A 11 -13.82 4.59 -6.49
CA CYS A 11 -12.46 4.28 -6.04
C CYS A 11 -11.43 5.34 -6.47
N ILE A 12 -11.63 6.00 -7.61
CA ILE A 12 -10.76 7.09 -8.09
C ILE A 12 -10.83 8.26 -7.12
N GLN A 13 -12.05 8.68 -6.73
CA GLN A 13 -12.27 9.79 -5.80
C GLN A 13 -11.74 9.52 -4.38
N ALA A 14 -11.63 8.25 -3.99
CA ALA A 14 -11.11 7.86 -2.69
C ALA A 14 -9.58 7.73 -2.66
N CYS A 15 -8.90 7.74 -3.81
CA CYS A 15 -7.46 7.57 -3.88
C CYS A 15 -6.76 8.92 -3.62
N PRO A 16 -6.02 9.10 -2.51
CA PRO A 16 -5.40 10.38 -2.18
C PRO A 16 -4.20 10.75 -3.07
N VAL A 17 -3.70 9.78 -3.85
CA VAL A 17 -2.51 9.90 -4.71
C VAL A 17 -2.83 9.66 -6.18
N ASP A 18 -4.12 9.59 -6.53
CA ASP A 18 -4.60 9.37 -7.91
C ASP A 18 -3.98 8.15 -8.61
N ALA A 19 -3.63 7.10 -7.86
CA ALA A 19 -3.02 5.88 -8.39
C ALA A 19 -3.99 4.96 -9.15
N ILE A 20 -5.24 5.38 -9.40
CA ILE A 20 -6.26 4.57 -10.07
C ILE A 20 -6.68 5.24 -11.36
N VAL A 21 -6.49 4.55 -12.48
CA VAL A 21 -6.83 5.02 -13.82
C VAL A 21 -7.99 4.22 -14.42
N GLY A 22 -8.86 4.91 -15.14
CA GLY A 22 -9.95 4.33 -15.91
C GLY A 22 -11.03 5.35 -16.22
N ALA A 23 -12.13 4.89 -16.81
CA ALA A 23 -13.23 5.75 -17.22
C ALA A 23 -14.57 5.19 -16.74
N THR A 24 -15.60 6.03 -16.77
CA THR A 24 -16.98 5.63 -16.48
C THR A 24 -17.39 4.45 -17.35
N ARG A 25 -17.98 3.41 -16.74
CA ARG A 25 -18.34 2.12 -17.40
C ARG A 25 -17.15 1.32 -17.97
N ALA A 26 -15.91 1.70 -17.68
CA ALA A 26 -14.73 0.90 -17.99
C ALA A 26 -14.12 0.30 -16.72
N MET A 27 -13.37 -0.78 -16.88
CA MET A 27 -12.61 -1.37 -15.78
C MET A 27 -11.51 -0.39 -15.35
N HIS A 28 -11.45 -0.06 -14.06
CA HIS A 28 -10.32 0.72 -13.54
C HIS A 28 -9.13 -0.19 -13.25
N THR A 29 -7.94 0.39 -13.28
CA THR A 29 -6.66 -0.26 -13.00
C THR A 29 -5.92 0.54 -11.95
N VAL A 30 -5.33 -0.17 -10.99
CA VAL A 30 -4.46 0.43 -9.96
C VAL A 30 -3.03 0.40 -10.50
N MET A 31 -2.35 1.55 -10.51
CA MET A 31 -0.93 1.66 -10.81
C MET A 31 -0.12 1.36 -9.55
N SER A 32 0.48 0.17 -9.49
CA SER A 32 1.23 -0.29 -8.31
C SER A 32 2.35 0.65 -7.91
N ASP A 33 3.02 1.30 -8.87
CA ASP A 33 4.16 2.19 -8.62
C ASP A 33 3.77 3.48 -7.90
N LEU A 34 2.51 3.92 -8.05
CA LEU A 34 1.97 5.12 -7.39
C LEU A 34 1.13 4.76 -6.16
N CYS A 35 0.74 3.50 -6.02
CA CYS A 35 -0.12 3.04 -4.95
C CYS A 35 0.65 2.96 -3.63
N THR A 36 0.22 3.73 -2.63
CA THR A 36 0.81 3.73 -1.28
C THR A 36 0.30 2.61 -0.38
N GLY A 37 -0.70 1.83 -0.83
CA GLY A 37 -1.32 0.79 -0.01
C GLY A 37 -2.22 1.30 1.13
N CYS A 38 -2.73 2.54 1.04
CA CYS A 38 -3.55 3.18 2.09
C CYS A 38 -4.92 2.53 2.37
N ASN A 39 -5.35 1.56 1.56
CA ASN A 39 -6.62 0.81 1.70
C ASN A 39 -7.94 1.62 1.57
N LEU A 40 -7.89 2.93 1.35
CA LEU A 40 -9.09 3.78 1.28
C LEU A 40 -10.01 3.49 0.08
N CYS A 41 -9.50 2.86 -0.98
CA CYS A 41 -10.28 2.57 -2.18
C CYS A 41 -11.13 1.30 -2.09
N VAL A 42 -10.93 0.46 -1.06
CA VAL A 42 -11.61 -0.84 -0.91
C VAL A 42 -13.05 -0.66 -0.42
N ASP A 43 -13.25 0.10 0.65
CA ASP A 43 -14.57 0.37 1.25
C ASP A 43 -15.58 1.04 0.29
N PRO A 44 -15.22 2.08 -0.49
CA PRO A 44 -16.16 2.74 -1.40
C PRO A 44 -16.48 1.93 -2.66
N CYS A 45 -15.79 0.81 -2.90
CA CYS A 45 -16.04 -0.04 -4.07
C CYS A 45 -17.30 -0.89 -3.84
N PRO A 46 -18.43 -0.63 -4.54
CA PRO A 46 -19.70 -1.31 -4.26
C PRO A 46 -19.68 -2.81 -4.62
N THR A 47 -18.75 -3.22 -5.49
CA THR A 47 -18.57 -4.63 -5.87
C THR A 47 -17.43 -5.31 -5.12
N HIS A 48 -16.75 -4.59 -4.22
CA HIS A 48 -15.59 -5.06 -3.45
C HIS A 48 -14.56 -5.80 -4.32
N CYS A 49 -14.31 -5.31 -5.54
CA CYS A 49 -13.45 -5.98 -6.53
C CYS A 49 -11.94 -5.64 -6.39
N ILE A 50 -11.59 -4.79 -5.42
CA ILE A 50 -10.22 -4.34 -5.12
C ILE A 50 -9.70 -5.14 -3.93
N SER A 51 -8.45 -5.58 -3.99
CA SER A 51 -7.77 -6.31 -2.92
C SER A 51 -6.32 -5.84 -2.84
N LEU A 52 -5.83 -5.63 -1.63
CA LEU A 52 -4.43 -5.33 -1.38
C LEU A 52 -3.64 -6.63 -1.33
N GLN A 53 -2.48 -6.63 -1.96
CA GLN A 53 -1.53 -7.73 -1.92
C GLN A 53 -0.21 -7.19 -1.37
N PRO A 54 0.46 -7.94 -0.48
CA PRO A 54 1.79 -7.58 -0.04
C PRO A 54 2.76 -7.62 -1.23
N VAL A 55 3.70 -6.67 -1.27
CA VAL A 55 4.79 -6.68 -2.24
C VAL A 55 5.80 -7.73 -1.80
N ALA A 56 6.27 -8.55 -2.74
CA ALA A 56 7.29 -9.55 -2.47
C ALA A 56 8.62 -8.87 -2.11
N GLU A 57 9.33 -9.43 -1.12
CA GLU A 57 10.68 -9.01 -0.78
C GLU A 57 11.64 -9.45 -1.90
N THR A 58 12.34 -8.49 -2.49
CA THR A 58 13.39 -8.71 -3.48
C THR A 58 14.70 -8.11 -2.97
N PRO A 59 15.85 -8.47 -3.54
CA PRO A 59 17.13 -7.82 -3.22
C PRO A 59 17.15 -6.30 -3.45
N ASP A 60 16.18 -5.74 -4.16
CA ASP A 60 16.00 -4.30 -4.36
C ASP A 60 15.03 -3.66 -3.35
N SER A 61 14.12 -4.44 -2.74
CA SER A 61 13.07 -3.95 -1.83
C SER A 61 13.24 -4.39 -0.38
N TRP A 62 14.22 -5.26 -0.07
CA TRP A 62 14.50 -5.72 1.29
C TRP A 62 14.86 -4.55 2.20
N LYS A 63 14.28 -4.55 3.39
CA LYS A 63 14.61 -3.60 4.45
C LYS A 63 15.30 -4.37 5.57
N TRP A 64 16.37 -3.80 6.12
CA TRP A 64 17.02 -4.35 7.30
C TRP A 64 16.04 -4.40 8.48
N ASP A 65 16.01 -5.52 9.20
CA ASP A 65 15.23 -5.62 10.43
C ASP A 65 16.07 -5.13 11.62
N LEU A 66 15.90 -3.85 11.95
CA LEU A 66 16.47 -3.19 13.13
C LEU A 66 16.27 -3.97 14.44
N ASN A 67 15.17 -4.71 14.57
CA ASN A 67 14.82 -5.40 15.81
C ASN A 67 15.67 -6.66 16.04
N THR A 68 16.35 -7.14 15.00
CA THR A 68 17.30 -8.27 15.13
C THR A 68 18.65 -7.84 15.68
N ILE A 69 18.92 -6.53 15.79
CA ILE A 69 20.22 -6.03 16.25
C ILE A 69 20.23 -6.03 17.78
N PRO A 70 21.14 -6.77 18.42
CA PRO A 70 21.19 -6.83 19.87
C PRO A 70 21.64 -5.48 20.44
N VAL A 71 20.72 -4.77 21.10
CA VAL A 71 21.05 -3.54 21.84
C VAL A 71 21.78 -3.91 23.13
N ARG A 72 23.02 -3.44 23.27
CA ARG A 72 23.77 -3.51 24.52
C ARG A 72 23.67 -2.18 25.25
N ILE A 73 23.18 -2.21 26.48
CA ILE A 73 23.18 -1.04 27.36
C ILE A 73 24.59 -0.90 27.93
N ILE A 74 25.26 0.21 27.62
CA ILE A 74 26.57 0.55 28.17
C ILE A 74 26.33 1.47 29.37
N PRO A 75 26.75 1.11 30.59
CA PRO A 75 26.62 1.98 31.74
C PRO A 75 27.50 3.22 31.57
N VAL A 76 26.96 4.39 31.93
CA VAL A 76 27.69 5.67 31.88
C VAL A 76 28.44 5.83 33.21
N GLU A 77 29.76 5.63 33.17
CA GLU A 77 30.63 5.90 34.32
C GLU A 77 30.81 7.42 34.47
N HIS A 78 30.29 7.98 35.57
CA HIS A 78 30.52 9.37 35.94
C HIS A 78 31.88 9.46 36.63
N HIS A 79 32.89 9.95 35.92
CA HIS A 79 34.15 10.36 36.53
C HIS A 79 33.93 11.69 37.27
N ALA A 80 33.90 11.62 38.59
CA ALA A 80 33.99 12.78 39.49
C ALA A 80 35.45 13.18 39.71
#